data_AF-A0A939P2G5-F1
#
_entry.id   AF-A0A939P2G5-F1
#
_cell.length_a   1.000
_cell.length_b   1.000
_cell.length_c   1.000
_cell.angle_alpha   90.00
_cell.angle_beta   90.00
_cell.angle_gamma   90.00
#
_symmetry.space_group_name_H-M   'P 1'
#
loop_
_entity.id
_entity.type
_entity.pdbx_description
1 polymer ?
#
loop_
_entity_poly.entity_id
_entity_poly.type
_entity_poly.pdbx_seq_one_letter_code
_entity_poly.pdbx_strand_id
1 'polypeptide(L)'
;MKALLRIFRPSRKLVFIIAGVALLGGVSGGAALFIGKDRILGLSAETMNGLSCTDVNLVTIKKQNRVWIRKYIKTEPTDGMTRVKTALRVAKAVYDAQKPDLVQVVVLDTNGPTLRSDIRGRAIGADVVYIPHPDAVLESAQAKAYTARYYDGSAAANGLFFGERVDLPEDEITALNASFNEYSDCIDPIAVAATKGGEGKSKGEKAEEAKEEKPAEGGGHSATPAEQPAAEEAAPAAGH
;
A
#
# COMPACT_ATOMS: atom_id res chain seq x y z
N MET A 1 18.43 -23.79 51.90
CA MET A 1 18.48 -24.47 50.57
C MET A 1 19.43 -23.70 49.65
N LYS A 2 20.71 -24.12 49.51
CA LYS A 2 21.69 -23.36 48.68
C LYS A 2 22.86 -24.19 48.12
N ALA A 3 22.69 -25.51 47.99
CA ALA A 3 23.80 -26.46 47.76
C ALA A 3 23.59 -27.49 46.62
N LEU A 4 22.69 -27.25 45.66
CA LEU A 4 22.40 -28.21 44.57
C LEU A 4 22.65 -27.69 43.13
N LEU A 5 23.05 -26.43 42.94
CA LEU A 5 23.26 -25.82 41.61
C LEU A 5 24.73 -25.83 41.13
N ARG A 6 25.49 -26.90 41.39
CA ARG A 6 26.92 -27.01 41.00
C ARG A 6 27.33 -28.32 40.29
N ILE A 7 26.37 -29.09 39.76
CA ILE A 7 26.67 -30.36 39.05
C ILE A 7 26.48 -30.27 37.52
N PHE A 8 25.64 -29.37 37.00
CA PHE A 8 25.56 -29.13 35.55
C PHE A 8 26.53 -28.04 35.11
N ARG A 9 27.73 -28.44 34.66
CA ARG A 9 28.50 -27.69 33.67
C ARG A 9 27.95 -28.08 32.28
N PRO A 10 27.06 -27.30 31.64
CA PRO A 10 26.57 -27.65 30.31
C PRO A 10 27.76 -27.65 29.34
N SER A 11 28.00 -28.79 28.68
CA SER A 11 29.05 -28.84 27.66
C SER A 11 28.69 -27.88 26.52
N ARG A 12 29.69 -27.27 25.86
CA ARG A 12 29.45 -26.34 24.74
C ARG A 12 28.48 -26.92 23.70
N LYS A 13 28.56 -28.23 23.44
CA LYS A 13 27.66 -28.96 22.52
C LYS A 13 26.20 -28.92 22.96
N LEU A 14 25.93 -29.06 24.27
CA LEU A 14 24.58 -29.05 24.83
C LEU A 14 23.96 -27.64 24.78
N VAL A 15 24.77 -26.59 24.95
CA VAL A 15 24.34 -25.19 24.73
C VAL A 15 23.94 -24.97 23.26
N PHE A 16 24.73 -25.45 22.30
CA PHE A 16 24.38 -25.35 20.87
C PHE A 16 23.10 -26.13 20.51
N ILE A 17 22.85 -27.29 21.11
CA ILE A 17 21.62 -28.06 20.89
C ILE A 17 20.40 -27.31 21.44
N ILE A 18 20.47 -26.80 22.68
CA ILE A 18 19.35 -26.02 23.27
C ILE A 18 19.13 -24.73 22.48
N ALA A 19 20.18 -24.01 22.07
CA ALA A 19 20.06 -22.82 21.24
C ALA A 19 19.46 -23.14 19.86
N GLY A 20 19.85 -24.26 19.24
CA GLY A 20 19.27 -24.73 17.97
C GLY A 20 17.79 -25.08 18.08
N VAL A 21 17.38 -25.79 19.14
CA VAL A 21 15.97 -26.12 19.40
C VAL A 21 15.15 -24.85 19.73
N ALA A 22 15.72 -23.90 20.47
CA ALA A 22 15.07 -22.61 20.75
C ALA A 22 14.91 -21.75 19.49
N LEU A 23 15.90 -21.74 18.59
CA LEU A 23 15.80 -21.08 17.28
C LEU A 23 14.73 -21.72 16.39
N LEU A 24 14.70 -23.06 16.30
CA LEU A 24 13.71 -23.78 15.49
C LEU A 24 12.28 -23.66 16.07
N GLY A 25 12.13 -23.70 17.40
CA GLY A 25 10.84 -23.49 18.06
C GLY A 25 10.34 -22.03 18.02
N GLY A 26 11.25 -21.06 18.12
CA GLY A 26 10.91 -19.63 18.09
C GLY A 26 10.35 -19.16 16.75
N VAL A 27 10.90 -19.67 15.64
CA VAL A 27 10.41 -19.34 14.28
C VAL A 27 9.01 -19.89 14.03
N SER A 28 8.70 -21.11 14.52
CA SER A 28 7.37 -21.72 14.39
C SER A 28 6.29 -20.97 15.19
N GLY A 29 6.58 -20.56 16.42
CA GLY A 29 5.61 -19.86 17.27
C GLY A 29 5.23 -18.46 16.77
N GLY A 30 6.19 -17.72 16.21
CA GLY A 30 5.97 -16.35 15.74
C GLY A 30 4.95 -16.25 14.60
N ALA A 31 5.03 -17.14 13.60
CA ALA A 31 4.10 -17.16 12.46
C ALA A 31 2.66 -17.51 12.90
N ALA A 32 2.52 -18.47 13.81
CA ALA A 32 1.21 -18.87 14.35
C ALA A 32 0.56 -17.75 15.18
N LEU A 33 1.35 -16.94 15.90
CA LEU A 33 0.84 -15.77 16.63
C LEU A 33 0.50 -14.60 15.70
N PHE A 34 1.27 -14.37 14.63
CA PHE A 34 0.97 -13.31 13.66
C PHE A 34 -0.33 -13.60 12.90
N ILE A 35 -0.47 -14.81 12.35
CA ILE A 35 -1.69 -15.27 11.65
C ILE A 35 -2.85 -15.49 12.64
N GLY A 36 -2.54 -15.86 13.90
CA GLY A 36 -3.52 -16.07 14.96
C GLY A 36 -4.08 -14.79 15.57
N LYS A 37 -3.32 -13.67 15.56
CA LYS A 37 -3.79 -12.37 16.07
C LYS A 37 -5.08 -11.95 15.39
N ASP A 38 -5.14 -12.09 14.07
CA ASP A 38 -6.29 -11.68 13.25
C ASP A 38 -7.52 -12.58 13.51
N ARG A 39 -7.31 -13.85 13.89
CA ARG A 39 -8.39 -14.77 14.31
C ARG A 39 -8.85 -14.59 15.75
N ILE A 40 -8.03 -14.03 16.63
CA ILE A 40 -8.30 -13.89 18.08
C ILE A 40 -8.78 -12.46 18.44
N LEU A 41 -8.32 -11.43 17.71
CA LEU A 41 -8.69 -10.02 17.92
C LEU A 41 -9.60 -9.45 16.82
N GLY A 42 -9.90 -10.23 15.76
CA GLY A 42 -10.56 -9.78 14.54
C GLY A 42 -11.87 -9.00 14.76
N LEU A 43 -12.85 -9.57 15.46
CA LEU A 43 -14.19 -8.98 15.53
C LEU A 43 -14.23 -7.58 16.15
N SER A 44 -13.39 -7.28 17.15
CA SER A 44 -13.33 -5.94 17.76
C SER A 44 -12.56 -4.93 16.91
N ALA A 45 -11.51 -5.39 16.20
CA ALA A 45 -10.71 -4.53 15.33
C ALA A 45 -11.46 -4.18 14.04
N GLU A 46 -12.16 -5.14 13.43
CA GLU A 46 -12.94 -4.94 12.21
C GLU A 46 -14.13 -3.99 12.43
N THR A 47 -14.81 -4.10 13.57
CA THR A 47 -15.94 -3.23 13.93
C THR A 47 -15.54 -1.75 14.06
N MET A 48 -14.35 -1.48 14.60
CA MET A 48 -13.86 -0.12 14.87
C MET A 48 -13.01 0.45 13.73
N ASN A 49 -12.00 -0.30 13.27
CA ASN A 49 -10.97 0.17 12.35
C ASN A 49 -11.25 -0.23 10.86
N GLY A 50 -12.40 -0.86 10.57
CA GLY A 50 -12.77 -1.33 9.24
C GLY A 50 -12.18 -2.70 8.87
N LEU A 51 -12.56 -3.22 7.70
CA LEU A 51 -12.24 -4.58 7.27
C LEU A 51 -10.78 -4.75 6.81
N SER A 52 -10.36 -6.01 6.67
CA SER A 52 -9.17 -6.36 5.90
C SER A 52 -9.30 -5.88 4.43
N CYS A 53 -8.16 -5.57 3.82
CA CYS A 53 -8.11 -5.03 2.46
C CYS A 53 -6.83 -5.42 1.74
N THR A 54 -6.87 -5.44 0.41
CA THR A 54 -5.74 -5.77 -0.47
C THR A 54 -5.41 -4.58 -1.36
N ASP A 55 -4.12 -4.33 -1.59
CA ASP A 55 -3.66 -3.28 -2.49
C ASP A 55 -3.88 -3.64 -3.97
N VAL A 56 -4.39 -2.67 -4.74
CA VAL A 56 -4.53 -2.76 -6.20
C VAL A 56 -3.45 -1.93 -6.88
N ASN A 57 -3.27 -0.68 -6.45
CA ASN A 57 -2.32 0.25 -7.06
C ASN A 57 -2.03 1.44 -6.12
N LEU A 58 -0.82 1.98 -6.16
CA LEU A 58 -0.43 3.21 -5.47
C LEU A 58 0.21 4.16 -6.48
N VAL A 59 -0.39 5.34 -6.64
CA VAL A 59 0.07 6.37 -7.57
C VAL A 59 0.57 7.59 -6.78
N THR A 60 1.88 7.79 -6.79
CA THR A 60 2.52 8.99 -6.25
C THR A 60 2.59 10.08 -7.32
N ILE A 61 1.98 11.22 -7.04
CA ILE A 61 1.90 12.38 -7.94
C ILE A 61 2.73 13.50 -7.31
N LYS A 62 3.73 14.01 -8.04
CA LYS A 62 4.52 15.17 -7.62
C LYS A 62 4.02 16.41 -8.36
N LYS A 63 3.59 17.45 -7.64
CA LYS A 63 3.06 18.70 -8.22
C LYS A 63 3.61 19.89 -7.45
N GLN A 64 4.34 20.78 -8.12
CA GLN A 64 4.81 22.06 -7.54
C GLN A 64 5.43 21.91 -6.14
N ASN A 65 6.39 20.99 -6.02
CA ASN A 65 7.08 20.63 -4.77
C ASN A 65 6.23 19.95 -3.67
N ARG A 66 4.97 19.60 -3.97
CA ARG A 66 4.10 18.76 -3.12
C ARG A 66 4.05 17.31 -3.59
N VAL A 67 3.81 16.40 -2.66
CA VAL A 67 3.63 14.96 -2.89
C VAL A 67 2.20 14.57 -2.55
N TRP A 68 1.45 14.06 -3.52
CA TRP A 68 0.11 13.51 -3.34
C TRP A 68 0.16 12.01 -3.59
N ILE A 69 -0.46 11.22 -2.72
CA ILE A 69 -0.57 9.77 -2.88
C ILE A 69 -2.02 9.40 -3.13
N ARG A 70 -2.30 8.72 -4.24
CA ARG A 70 -3.59 8.09 -4.50
C ARG A 70 -3.45 6.57 -4.43
N LYS A 71 -4.06 5.96 -3.42
CA LYS A 71 -4.04 4.52 -3.19
C LYS A 71 -5.40 3.90 -3.56
N TYR A 72 -5.35 2.76 -4.24
CA TYR A 72 -6.51 2.00 -4.68
C TYR A 72 -6.49 0.65 -3.97
N ILE A 73 -7.58 0.34 -3.24
CA ILE A 73 -7.68 -0.85 -2.39
C ILE A 73 -8.95 -1.62 -2.69
N LYS A 74 -8.95 -2.93 -2.42
CA LYS A 74 -10.12 -3.80 -2.49
C LYS A 74 -10.50 -4.32 -1.11
N THR A 75 -11.80 -4.41 -0.87
CA THR A 75 -12.39 -5.07 0.31
C THR A 75 -13.36 -6.17 -0.13
N GLU A 76 -13.71 -7.05 0.81
CA GLU A 76 -14.89 -7.91 0.66
C GLU A 76 -16.18 -7.07 0.59
N PRO A 77 -17.29 -7.61 0.05
CA PRO A 77 -18.58 -6.92 0.00
C PRO A 77 -19.08 -6.57 1.41
N THR A 78 -19.39 -5.30 1.63
CA THR A 78 -19.74 -4.74 2.95
C THR A 78 -20.65 -3.51 2.81
N ASP A 79 -20.99 -2.84 3.90
CA ASP A 79 -21.73 -1.58 3.90
C ASP A 79 -20.83 -0.36 3.54
N GLY A 80 -21.47 0.78 3.28
CA GLY A 80 -20.78 2.01 2.90
C GLY A 80 -19.87 2.60 3.98
N MET A 81 -20.30 2.56 5.24
CA MET A 81 -19.57 3.14 6.36
C MET A 81 -18.32 2.32 6.70
N THR A 82 -18.41 0.99 6.64
CA THR A 82 -17.25 0.11 6.82
C THR A 82 -16.19 0.31 5.73
N ARG A 83 -16.58 0.61 4.48
CA ARG A 83 -15.63 1.05 3.44
C ARG A 83 -14.94 2.37 3.82
N VAL A 84 -15.68 3.37 4.32
CA VAL A 84 -15.11 4.65 4.77
C VAL A 84 -14.14 4.45 5.93
N LYS A 85 -14.49 3.67 6.95
CA LYS A 85 -13.60 3.34 8.08
C LYS A 85 -12.28 2.73 7.60
N THR A 86 -12.38 1.73 6.71
CA THR A 86 -11.23 1.07 6.10
C THR A 86 -10.34 2.07 5.34
N ALA A 87 -10.94 2.96 4.57
CA ALA A 87 -10.22 3.99 3.81
C ALA A 87 -9.54 5.04 4.70
N LEU A 88 -10.19 5.47 5.79
CA LEU A 88 -9.60 6.40 6.78
C LEU A 88 -8.41 5.76 7.50
N ARG A 89 -8.54 4.51 7.95
CA ARG A 89 -7.46 3.72 8.57
C ARG A 89 -6.22 3.71 7.66
N VAL A 90 -6.42 3.34 6.40
CA VAL A 90 -5.37 3.25 5.37
C VAL A 90 -4.81 4.64 5.05
N ALA A 91 -5.64 5.68 4.95
CA ALA A 91 -5.19 7.04 4.64
C ALA A 91 -4.21 7.56 5.71
N LYS A 92 -4.52 7.30 6.99
CA LYS A 92 -3.64 7.68 8.10
C LYS A 92 -2.36 6.85 8.15
N ALA A 93 -2.43 5.54 7.91
CA ALA A 93 -1.25 4.66 7.83
C ALA A 93 -0.29 5.09 6.70
N VAL A 94 -0.82 5.39 5.50
CA VAL A 94 -0.06 5.92 4.36
C VAL A 94 0.57 7.28 4.70
N TYR A 95 -0.18 8.16 5.38
CA TYR A 95 0.36 9.44 5.84
C TYR A 95 1.50 9.25 6.84
N ASP A 96 1.35 8.36 7.83
CA ASP A 96 2.39 8.16 8.83
C ASP A 96 3.66 7.52 8.28
N ALA A 97 3.55 6.69 7.24
CA ALA A 97 4.69 6.09 6.55
C ALA A 97 5.44 7.07 5.62
N GLN A 98 4.74 7.96 4.89
CA GLN A 98 5.35 8.74 3.80
C GLN A 98 5.26 10.27 3.95
N LYS A 99 4.47 10.77 4.91
CA LYS A 99 4.19 12.20 5.16
C LYS A 99 3.92 13.07 3.90
N PRO A 100 3.06 12.63 2.96
CA PRO A 100 2.64 13.44 1.80
C PRO A 100 1.73 14.60 2.22
N ASP A 101 1.61 15.59 1.34
CA ASP A 101 0.67 16.72 1.46
C ASP A 101 -0.79 16.30 1.35
N LEU A 102 -1.09 15.22 0.61
CA LEU A 102 -2.44 14.72 0.38
C LEU A 102 -2.43 13.20 0.23
N VAL A 103 -3.34 12.53 0.91
CA VAL A 103 -3.62 11.10 0.72
C VAL A 103 -5.06 10.94 0.24
N GLN A 104 -5.25 10.23 -0.87
CA GLN A 104 -6.57 9.82 -1.35
C GLN A 104 -6.63 8.29 -1.38
N VAL A 105 -7.58 7.69 -0.68
CA VAL A 105 -7.82 6.24 -0.66
C VAL A 105 -9.16 5.94 -1.32
N VAL A 106 -9.10 5.15 -2.38
CA VAL A 106 -10.23 4.75 -3.21
C VAL A 106 -10.51 3.26 -2.97
N VAL A 107 -11.72 2.95 -2.50
CA VAL A 107 -12.17 1.59 -2.19
C VAL A 107 -12.98 1.03 -3.35
N LEU A 108 -12.60 -0.17 -3.78
CA LEU A 108 -13.23 -0.92 -4.86
C LEU A 108 -13.81 -2.22 -4.31
N ASP A 109 -14.83 -2.75 -4.99
CA ASP A 109 -15.29 -4.12 -4.73
C ASP A 109 -14.21 -5.15 -5.09
N THR A 110 -14.28 -6.34 -4.50
CA THR A 110 -13.46 -7.49 -4.87
C THR A 110 -13.50 -7.76 -6.39
N ASN A 111 -14.67 -7.65 -7.03
CA ASN A 111 -14.88 -7.81 -8.47
C ASN A 111 -14.66 -6.53 -9.27
N GLY A 112 -14.31 -5.42 -8.61
CA GLY A 112 -14.07 -4.12 -9.25
C GLY A 112 -12.85 -4.12 -10.18
N PRO A 113 -12.76 -3.14 -11.10
CA PRO A 113 -11.67 -3.05 -12.06
C PRO A 113 -10.32 -2.82 -11.37
N THR A 114 -9.25 -3.39 -11.93
CA THR A 114 -7.86 -3.17 -11.48
C THR A 114 -7.09 -2.20 -12.38
N LEU A 115 -7.52 -2.02 -13.64
CA LEU A 115 -6.90 -1.11 -14.58
C LEU A 115 -7.30 0.34 -14.27
N ARG A 116 -6.29 1.23 -14.15
CA ARG A 116 -6.48 2.62 -13.73
C ARG A 116 -7.44 3.42 -14.62
N SER A 117 -7.58 3.09 -15.90
CA SER A 117 -8.56 3.72 -16.78
C SER A 117 -9.99 3.53 -16.29
N ASP A 118 -10.29 2.35 -15.74
CA ASP A 118 -11.64 1.87 -15.50
C ASP A 118 -12.08 2.11 -14.05
N ILE A 119 -11.14 2.45 -13.18
CA ILE A 119 -11.40 2.91 -11.80
C ILE A 119 -11.94 4.35 -11.83
N ARG A 120 -13.22 4.48 -12.18
CA ARG A 120 -13.94 5.76 -12.29
C ARG A 120 -15.44 5.58 -12.04
N GLY A 121 -16.11 6.66 -11.62
CA GLY A 121 -17.56 6.67 -11.41
C GLY A 121 -18.01 5.55 -10.46
N ARG A 122 -18.97 4.73 -10.91
CA ARG A 122 -19.59 3.64 -10.13
C ARG A 122 -18.65 2.49 -9.77
N ALA A 123 -17.43 2.42 -10.29
CA ALA A 123 -16.44 1.44 -9.82
C ALA A 123 -15.91 1.74 -8.41
N ILE A 124 -16.08 2.98 -7.94
CA ILE A 124 -15.60 3.46 -6.65
C ILE A 124 -16.73 3.30 -5.63
N GLY A 125 -16.53 2.46 -4.61
CA GLY A 125 -17.50 2.22 -3.53
C GLY A 125 -17.37 3.17 -2.35
N ALA A 126 -16.15 3.65 -2.09
CA ALA A 126 -15.86 4.78 -1.21
C ALA A 126 -14.59 5.51 -1.66
N ASP A 127 -14.48 6.78 -1.32
CA ASP A 127 -13.36 7.66 -1.64
C ASP A 127 -13.14 8.61 -0.45
N VAL A 128 -11.95 8.55 0.13
CA VAL A 128 -11.54 9.35 1.28
C VAL A 128 -10.32 10.16 0.90
N VAL A 129 -10.36 11.47 1.11
CA VAL A 129 -9.20 12.37 1.00
C VAL A 129 -8.85 12.92 2.36
N TYR A 130 -7.60 12.74 2.77
CA TYR A 130 -6.99 13.33 3.94
C TYR A 130 -5.93 14.36 3.51
N ILE A 131 -6.05 15.58 4.02
CA ILE A 131 -5.14 16.69 3.79
C ILE A 131 -4.66 17.19 5.17
N PRO A 132 -3.44 16.83 5.62
CA PRO A 132 -2.92 17.20 6.94
C PRO A 132 -2.80 18.72 7.16
N HIS A 133 -2.56 19.47 6.08
CA HIS A 133 -2.35 20.92 6.09
C HIS A 133 -3.18 21.59 4.97
N PRO A 134 -4.50 21.73 5.15
CA PRO A 134 -5.42 22.14 4.08
C PRO A 134 -5.04 23.48 3.42
N ASP A 135 -4.70 24.49 4.23
CA ASP A 135 -4.33 25.84 3.78
C ASP A 135 -3.10 25.88 2.85
N ALA A 136 -2.25 24.86 2.93
CA ALA A 136 -1.08 24.74 2.07
C ALA A 136 -1.44 24.12 0.71
N VAL A 137 -2.32 23.13 0.69
CA VAL A 137 -2.57 22.28 -0.48
C VAL A 137 -3.59 22.89 -1.44
N LEU A 138 -4.53 23.68 -0.91
CA LEU A 138 -5.60 24.32 -1.66
C LEU A 138 -5.58 25.82 -1.37
N GLU A 139 -5.44 26.65 -2.41
CA GLU A 139 -5.56 28.10 -2.34
C GLU A 139 -7.04 28.54 -2.19
N SER A 140 -7.80 27.88 -1.31
CA SER A 140 -9.22 28.15 -1.06
C SER A 140 -9.56 28.03 0.42
N ALA A 141 -10.33 29.00 0.93
CA ALA A 141 -10.82 29.03 2.32
C ALA A 141 -11.90 27.97 2.63
N GLN A 142 -11.96 26.91 1.83
CA GLN A 142 -12.90 25.78 1.89
C GLN A 142 -12.14 24.45 1.93
N ALA A 143 -10.83 24.50 2.11
CA ALA A 143 -9.94 23.36 2.19
C ALA A 143 -10.23 22.56 3.47
N LYS A 144 -10.84 21.39 3.30
CA LYS A 144 -11.15 20.47 4.40
C LYS A 144 -9.96 19.57 4.69
N ALA A 145 -9.70 19.29 5.97
CA ALA A 145 -8.70 18.31 6.39
C ALA A 145 -9.15 16.89 6.03
N TYR A 146 -10.46 16.62 6.12
CA TYR A 146 -11.04 15.35 5.67
C TYR A 146 -12.23 15.55 4.74
N THR A 147 -12.28 14.73 3.69
CA THR A 147 -13.51 14.49 2.92
C THR A 147 -13.69 12.99 2.73
N ALA A 148 -14.92 12.50 2.86
CA ALA A 148 -15.25 11.11 2.65
C ALA A 148 -16.60 11.02 1.94
N ARG A 149 -16.69 10.13 0.97
CA ARG A 149 -17.91 9.82 0.24
C ARG A 149 -18.00 8.35 -0.04
N TYR A 150 -19.22 7.81 -0.10
CA TYR A 150 -19.47 6.42 -0.43
C TYR A 150 -20.76 6.26 -1.21
N TYR A 151 -20.90 5.11 -1.87
CA TYR A 151 -22.20 4.65 -2.35
C TYR A 151 -22.80 3.70 -1.33
N ASP A 152 -24.03 3.96 -0.89
CA ASP A 152 -24.75 3.08 0.00
C ASP A 152 -25.18 1.77 -0.70
N GLY A 153 -25.33 0.70 0.08
CA GLY A 153 -25.57 -0.65 -0.42
C GLY A 153 -24.33 -1.39 -0.93
N SER A 154 -24.54 -2.60 -1.44
CA SER A 154 -23.49 -3.49 -1.96
C SER A 154 -23.17 -3.24 -3.44
N ALA A 155 -22.01 -3.71 -3.89
CA ALA A 155 -21.69 -3.78 -5.31
C ALA A 155 -22.54 -4.84 -6.02
N ALA A 156 -22.82 -4.61 -7.31
CA ALA A 156 -23.34 -5.63 -8.21
C ALA A 156 -22.24 -6.64 -8.60
N ALA A 157 -22.61 -7.75 -9.26
CA ALA A 157 -21.70 -8.82 -9.65
C ALA A 157 -20.53 -8.39 -10.58
N ASN A 158 -20.62 -7.20 -11.20
CA ASN A 158 -19.55 -6.58 -12.00
C ASN A 158 -18.67 -5.59 -11.21
N GLY A 159 -18.78 -5.58 -9.87
CA GLY A 159 -18.01 -4.70 -8.99
C GLY A 159 -18.41 -3.22 -9.02
N LEU A 160 -19.58 -2.88 -9.57
CA LEU A 160 -20.08 -1.50 -9.65
C LEU A 160 -21.15 -1.21 -8.58
N PHE A 161 -21.13 0.01 -8.04
CA PHE A 161 -22.03 0.47 -6.98
C PHE A 161 -23.19 1.32 -7.56
N PHE A 162 -24.42 0.97 -7.19
CA PHE A 162 -25.64 1.52 -7.79
C PHE A 162 -26.56 2.29 -6.84
N GLY A 163 -26.34 2.22 -5.51
CA GLY A 163 -27.15 2.95 -4.52
C GLY A 163 -26.93 4.46 -4.51
N GLU A 164 -27.39 5.09 -3.42
CA GLU A 164 -27.26 6.54 -3.22
C GLU A 164 -25.81 6.95 -2.90
N ARG A 165 -25.40 8.12 -3.37
CA ARG A 165 -24.07 8.68 -3.07
C ARG A 165 -24.17 9.58 -1.84
N VAL A 166 -23.60 9.13 -0.73
CA VAL A 166 -23.53 9.87 0.53
C VAL A 166 -22.18 10.58 0.62
N ASP A 167 -22.20 11.89 0.86
CA ASP A 167 -21.03 12.68 1.24
C ASP A 167 -21.10 12.94 2.75
N LEU A 168 -20.06 12.55 3.51
CA LEU A 168 -20.06 12.67 4.97
C LEU A 168 -19.60 14.06 5.43
N PRO A 169 -20.15 14.59 6.54
CA PRO A 169 -19.71 15.84 7.12
C PRO A 169 -18.37 15.65 7.86
N GLU A 170 -17.57 16.72 7.93
CA GLU A 170 -16.15 16.64 8.33
C GLU A 170 -15.94 16.35 9.82
N ASP A 171 -16.87 16.80 10.66
CA ASP A 171 -16.93 16.52 12.09
C ASP A 171 -17.20 15.03 12.36
N GLU A 172 -18.12 14.41 11.61
CA GLU A 172 -18.36 12.96 11.69
C GLU A 172 -17.13 12.17 11.24
N ILE A 173 -16.49 12.55 10.13
CA ILE A 173 -15.27 11.89 9.65
C ILE A 173 -14.13 12.03 10.68
N THR A 174 -14.00 13.20 11.31
CA THR A 174 -12.99 13.47 12.34
C THR A 174 -13.25 12.63 13.59
N ALA A 175 -14.50 12.52 14.03
CA ALA A 175 -14.91 11.68 15.15
C ALA A 175 -14.68 10.19 14.87
N LEU A 176 -15.02 9.71 13.66
CA LEU A 176 -14.74 8.36 13.20
C LEU A 176 -13.24 8.06 13.23
N ASN A 177 -12.41 8.92 12.62
CA ASN A 177 -10.96 8.72 12.62
C ASN A 177 -10.38 8.75 14.04
N ALA A 178 -10.88 9.62 14.93
CA ALA A 178 -10.46 9.67 16.34
C ALA A 178 -10.88 8.43 17.16
N SER A 179 -11.84 7.64 16.68
CA SER A 179 -12.30 6.41 17.36
C SER A 179 -11.43 5.18 17.09
N PHE A 180 -10.45 5.26 16.18
CA PHE A 180 -9.60 4.14 15.81
C PHE A 180 -8.48 3.91 16.83
N ASN A 181 -8.28 2.64 17.20
CA ASN A 181 -7.24 2.24 18.15
C ASN A 181 -5.91 1.87 17.46
N GLU A 182 -5.96 1.43 16.20
CA GLU A 182 -4.79 1.05 15.42
C GLU A 182 -4.94 1.54 13.97
N TYR A 183 -3.86 2.08 13.40
CA TYR A 183 -3.77 2.46 11.98
C TYR A 183 -2.81 1.51 11.27
N SER A 184 -3.35 0.54 10.54
CA SER A 184 -2.60 -0.37 9.67
C SER A 184 -2.86 -0.07 8.20
N ASP A 185 -1.96 -0.47 7.32
CA ASP A 185 -2.20 -0.43 5.87
C ASP A 185 -2.97 -1.70 5.40
N CYS A 186 -3.26 -1.80 4.10
CA CYS A 186 -3.74 -3.03 3.47
C CYS A 186 -2.62 -4.04 3.22
N ILE A 187 -3.01 -5.26 2.88
CA ILE A 187 -2.09 -6.33 2.49
C ILE A 187 -1.60 -6.06 1.06
N ASP A 188 -0.29 -5.91 0.87
CA ASP A 188 0.34 -5.91 -0.45
C ASP A 188 0.43 -7.36 -0.97
N PRO A 189 -0.28 -7.72 -2.06
CA PRO A 189 -0.26 -9.08 -2.60
C PRO A 189 1.12 -9.47 -3.17
N ILE A 190 1.95 -8.51 -3.59
CA ILE A 190 3.30 -8.76 -4.11
C ILE A 190 4.26 -9.09 -2.96
N ALA A 191 4.17 -8.37 -1.84
CA ALA A 191 4.94 -8.69 -0.63
C ALA A 191 4.58 -10.08 -0.06
N VAL A 192 3.30 -10.47 -0.09
CA VAL A 192 2.85 -11.81 0.29
C VAL A 192 3.34 -12.89 -0.69
N ALA A 193 3.43 -12.60 -1.99
CA ALA A 193 4.03 -13.52 -2.95
C ALA A 193 5.54 -13.71 -2.72
N ALA A 194 6.28 -12.62 -2.44
CA ALA A 194 7.72 -12.66 -2.18
C ALA A 194 8.08 -13.52 -0.96
N THR A 195 7.28 -13.47 0.11
CA THR A 195 7.49 -14.29 1.32
C THR A 195 7.18 -15.78 1.13
N LYS A 196 6.33 -16.15 0.17
CA LYS A 196 6.05 -17.56 -0.19
C LYS A 196 7.05 -18.18 -1.18
N GLY A 197 7.85 -17.37 -1.87
CA GLY A 197 8.88 -17.84 -2.80
C GLY A 197 10.26 -18.14 -2.17
N GLY A 198 10.40 -17.96 -0.85
CA GLY A 198 11.68 -17.87 -0.14
C GLY A 198 12.34 -19.18 0.33
N GLU A 199 11.90 -20.35 -0.12
CA GLU A 199 12.52 -21.64 0.26
C GLU A 199 13.12 -22.38 -0.95
N GLY A 200 14.32 -21.96 -1.38
CA GLY A 200 14.97 -22.56 -2.55
C GLY A 200 16.45 -22.20 -2.73
N LYS A 201 17.33 -23.11 -2.25
CA LYS A 201 18.78 -23.18 -2.51
C LYS A 201 19.67 -22.03 -1.96
N SER A 202 20.24 -22.30 -0.80
CA SER A 202 21.59 -21.84 -0.47
C SER A 202 22.59 -23.01 -0.58
N LYS A 203 23.58 -22.90 -1.48
CA LYS A 203 24.85 -23.66 -1.63
C LYS A 203 25.45 -23.28 -3.02
N GLY A 204 26.73 -22.96 -3.18
CA GLY A 204 27.84 -22.97 -2.23
C GLY A 204 29.04 -22.13 -2.69
N GLU A 205 30.20 -22.36 -2.09
CA GLU A 205 31.37 -21.47 -2.04
C GLU A 205 32.32 -21.48 -3.28
N LYS A 206 32.96 -20.31 -3.50
CA LYS A 206 34.36 -20.05 -3.94
C LYS A 206 34.81 -20.16 -5.41
N ALA A 207 35.93 -19.44 -5.63
CA ALA A 207 36.69 -19.14 -6.85
C ALA A 207 36.07 -18.04 -7.75
N GLU A 208 36.80 -17.03 -8.24
CA GLU A 208 38.24 -16.75 -8.14
C GLU A 208 38.52 -15.23 -8.28
N GLU A 209 39.65 -14.74 -7.74
CA GLU A 209 40.12 -13.36 -7.99
C GLU A 209 40.81 -13.27 -9.36
N ALA A 210 40.41 -12.32 -10.21
CA ALA A 210 41.16 -11.96 -11.41
C ALA A 210 41.01 -10.46 -11.75
N LYS A 211 41.97 -9.68 -11.24
CA LYS A 211 42.57 -8.44 -11.75
C LYS A 211 41.76 -7.34 -12.47
N GLU A 212 42.14 -6.12 -12.12
CA GLU A 212 41.95 -4.89 -12.89
C GLU A 212 42.48 -5.00 -14.33
N GLU A 213 41.81 -4.35 -15.29
CA GLU A 213 42.49 -3.54 -16.32
C GLU A 213 41.54 -2.54 -17.04
N LYS A 214 41.90 -1.26 -16.89
CA LYS A 214 41.64 -0.10 -17.77
C LYS A 214 42.98 0.67 -17.79
N PRO A 215 43.30 1.56 -18.77
CA PRO A 215 42.46 2.14 -19.83
C PRO A 215 43.10 2.24 -21.25
N ALA A 216 42.30 2.62 -22.25
CA ALA A 216 42.63 3.49 -23.42
C ALA A 216 41.30 3.74 -24.18
N GLU A 217 40.85 4.94 -24.59
CA GLU A 217 41.44 6.04 -25.39
C GLU A 217 41.62 5.74 -26.90
N GLY A 218 41.18 6.70 -27.74
CA GLY A 218 40.99 6.58 -29.20
C GLY A 218 39.50 6.40 -29.56
N GLY A 219 38.76 7.37 -30.10
CA GLY A 219 39.03 8.15 -31.32
C GLY A 219 38.49 7.36 -32.52
N GLY A 220 37.61 7.84 -33.41
CA GLY A 220 37.01 9.15 -33.67
C GLY A 220 36.29 9.08 -35.04
N HIS A 221 35.66 10.18 -35.48
CA HIS A 221 34.87 10.34 -36.72
C HIS A 221 33.45 9.74 -36.67
N SER A 222 32.33 10.48 -36.79
CA SER A 222 31.90 11.60 -37.66
C SER A 222 31.11 11.13 -38.88
N ALA A 223 29.78 11.32 -38.86
CA ALA A 223 28.92 11.44 -40.06
C ALA A 223 27.50 11.98 -39.74
N THR A 224 27.34 13.30 -39.78
CA THR A 224 26.12 14.05 -40.20
C THR A 224 26.61 15.08 -41.24
N PRO A 225 25.80 15.61 -42.21
CA PRO A 225 24.39 16.04 -42.18
C PRO A 225 23.50 15.19 -43.15
N ALA A 226 22.33 15.55 -43.69
CA ALA A 226 21.48 16.77 -43.69
C ALA A 226 19.98 16.36 -43.69
N GLU A 227 19.03 17.11 -43.12
CA GLU A 227 18.35 18.36 -43.60
C GLU A 227 17.47 18.20 -44.86
N GLN A 228 16.15 17.98 -44.62
CA GLN A 228 14.92 18.65 -45.13
C GLN A 228 14.83 19.16 -46.62
N PRO A 229 13.62 19.25 -47.25
CA PRO A 229 12.43 19.89 -46.67
C PRO A 229 11.01 19.39 -47.06
N ALA A 230 10.04 20.18 -46.59
CA ALA A 230 8.58 20.09 -46.50
C ALA A 230 7.70 20.01 -47.77
N ALA A 231 6.46 19.56 -47.56
CA ALA A 231 5.17 20.16 -47.96
C ALA A 231 4.09 19.45 -47.10
N GLU A 232 3.19 20.04 -46.29
CA GLU A 232 2.41 21.30 -46.31
C GLU A 232 1.13 21.26 -47.18
N GLU A 233 0.06 21.90 -46.66
CA GLU A 233 -1.32 21.99 -47.16
C GLU A 233 -2.20 20.71 -47.16
N ALA A 234 -3.52 20.76 -46.89
CA ALA A 234 -4.39 21.88 -46.48
C ALA A 234 -5.57 21.40 -45.60
N ALA A 235 -6.12 22.32 -44.80
CA ALA A 235 -7.46 22.19 -44.22
C ALA A 235 -8.51 22.85 -45.16
N PRO A 236 -9.81 22.55 -44.97
CA PRO A 236 -10.75 23.67 -45.02
C PRO A 236 -11.82 23.67 -43.92
N ALA A 237 -12.02 24.89 -43.41
CA ALA A 237 -13.27 25.59 -43.05
C ALA A 237 -14.52 24.86 -42.51
N ALA A 238 -15.12 25.56 -41.53
CA ALA A 238 -16.41 25.33 -40.90
C ALA A 238 -17.63 25.33 -41.84
N GLY A 239 -18.75 24.74 -41.37
CA GLY A 239 -20.07 24.92 -41.94
C GLY A 239 -21.19 24.30 -41.09
N HIS A 240 -22.11 25.18 -40.63
CA HIS A 240 -23.45 24.93 -40.06
C HIS A 240 -23.57 24.34 -38.64
#